data_AF-A0A0P9FWY9-F1
#
_entry.id   AF-A0A0P9FWY9-F1
#
_cell.length_a   1.000
_cell.length_b   1.000
_cell.length_c   1.000
_cell.angle_alpha   90.00
_cell.angle_beta   90.00
_cell.angle_gamma   90.00
#
_symmetry.space_group_name_H-M   'P 1'
#
loop_
_entity.id
_entity.type
_entity.pdbx_description
1 polymer ?
#
loop_
_entity_poly.entity_id
_entity_poly.type
_entity_poly.pdbx_seq_one_letter_code
_entity_poly.pdbx_strand_id
1 'polypeptide(L)'
;MEYQVYNENNYKVIVTDEQLNEAFHKNGVELPVEIIIAMGASHDTKYIPRLLEALSHQTQRIRIEAMYSLLSLNDIGCVSILSEKEKAILEDDFNAPISEKAILQSVLIRLEKGPNGTEEAFFKGDILPLVKTGLLYNYSSNLVLTMNDVQFIINALKAYVHKSEFWMAKMKKDEYEDVIIKGLEALWTATEDSSLLRSLGPEYNEKLVEVGTHVLKMKIDSYAKEIIAIFAKALSPEYAYLMLEPIMNGRAKGDVKKELEKSIQILRQNERGIE
;
A
#
# COMPACT_ATOMS: atom_id res chain seq x y z
N MET A 1 -15.39 -17.38 3.11
CA MET A 1 -14.09 -16.70 3.31
C MET A 1 -14.25 -15.66 4.40
N GLU A 2 -13.16 -15.33 5.10
CA GLU A 2 -13.13 -14.33 6.17
C GLU A 2 -12.15 -13.22 5.78
N TYR A 3 -12.56 -11.97 5.96
CA TYR A 3 -11.78 -10.77 5.61
C TYR A 3 -11.47 -10.01 6.89
N GLN A 4 -10.18 -9.81 7.16
CA GLN A 4 -9.75 -9.01 8.29
C GLN A 4 -9.63 -7.54 7.85
N VAL A 5 -10.53 -6.70 8.33
CA VAL A 5 -10.66 -5.29 7.90
C VAL A 5 -10.78 -4.36 9.10
N TYR A 6 -10.65 -3.05 8.89
CA TYR A 6 -10.84 -2.06 9.94
C TYR A 6 -12.22 -1.42 9.87
N ASN A 7 -12.90 -1.30 11.01
CA ASN A 7 -14.17 -0.57 11.11
C ASN A 7 -13.94 0.94 11.28
N GLU A 8 -15.05 1.68 11.44
CA GLU A 8 -15.05 3.14 11.61
C GLU A 8 -14.19 3.66 12.78
N ASN A 9 -13.98 2.82 13.80
CA ASN A 9 -13.20 3.13 15.00
C ASN A 9 -11.75 2.62 14.92
N ASN A 10 -11.31 2.16 13.74
CA ASN A 10 -9.99 1.55 13.51
C ASN A 10 -9.75 0.28 14.34
N TYR A 11 -10.80 -0.44 14.72
CA TYR A 11 -10.68 -1.78 15.27
C TYR A 11 -10.66 -2.80 14.14
N LYS A 12 -9.75 -3.76 14.25
CA LYS A 12 -9.68 -4.90 13.35
C LYS A 12 -10.86 -5.83 13.63
N VAL A 13 -11.68 -6.06 12.62
CA VAL A 13 -12.88 -6.90 12.66
C VAL A 13 -12.81 -7.96 11.55
N ILE A 14 -13.62 -9.01 11.70
CA ILE A 14 -13.77 -10.05 10.68
C ILE A 14 -15.11 -9.83 9.99
N VAL A 15 -15.08 -9.78 8.65
CA VAL A 15 -16.25 -9.80 7.78
C VAL A 15 -16.29 -11.14 7.05
N THR A 16 -17.44 -11.78 6.96
CA THR A 16 -17.60 -13.06 6.25
C THR A 16 -18.27 -12.90 4.89
N ASP A 17 -18.16 -13.92 4.02
CA ASP A 17 -18.88 -13.94 2.74
C ASP A 17 -20.41 -13.86 2.93
N GLU A 18 -20.96 -14.46 3.98
CA GLU A 18 -22.39 -14.35 4.29
C GLU A 18 -22.77 -12.88 4.53
N GLN A 19 -21.98 -12.14 5.31
CA GLN A 19 -22.21 -10.72 5.55
C GLN A 19 -22.06 -9.89 4.28
N LEU A 20 -21.11 -10.22 3.40
CA LEU A 20 -20.97 -9.55 2.10
C LEU A 20 -22.16 -9.84 1.17
N ASN A 21 -22.64 -11.08 1.13
CA ASN A 21 -23.81 -11.47 0.34
C ASN A 21 -25.09 -10.79 0.85
N GLU A 22 -25.28 -10.68 2.17
CA GLU A 22 -26.38 -9.91 2.76
C GLU A 22 -26.28 -8.42 2.41
N ALA A 23 -25.07 -7.85 2.48
CA ALA A 23 -24.81 -6.46 2.14
C ALA A 23 -25.03 -6.14 0.66
N PHE A 24 -24.84 -7.11 -0.23
CA PHE A 24 -25.07 -6.95 -1.67
C PHE A 24 -26.51 -6.54 -2.01
N HIS A 25 -27.47 -6.92 -1.16
CA HIS A 25 -28.89 -6.59 -1.30
C HIS A 25 -29.27 -5.23 -0.72
N LYS A 26 -28.33 -4.47 -0.14
CA LYS A 26 -28.53 -3.12 0.39
C LYS A 26 -27.98 -2.06 -0.57
N ASN A 27 -28.30 -0.79 -0.34
CA ASN A 27 -27.69 0.31 -1.10
C ASN A 27 -26.28 0.61 -0.57
N GLY A 28 -25.32 0.83 -1.46
CA GLY A 28 -23.93 1.15 -1.10
C GLY A 28 -23.78 2.37 -0.20
N VAL A 29 -24.69 3.36 -0.28
CA VAL A 29 -24.67 4.54 0.60
C VAL A 29 -25.10 4.26 2.04
N GLU A 30 -25.53 3.03 2.35
CA GLU A 30 -25.93 2.59 3.69
C GLU A 30 -24.93 1.59 4.29
N LEU A 31 -23.91 1.18 3.53
CA LEU A 31 -22.97 0.16 3.96
C LEU A 31 -21.91 0.75 4.90
N PRO A 32 -21.59 0.05 6.00
CA PRO A 32 -20.51 0.46 6.88
C PRO A 32 -19.15 0.25 6.21
N VAL A 33 -18.13 0.95 6.69
CA VAL A 33 -16.81 1.01 6.06
C VAL A 33 -16.13 -0.36 5.97
N GLU A 34 -16.28 -1.22 6.98
CA GLU A 34 -15.71 -2.56 6.98
C GLU A 34 -16.27 -3.44 5.86
N ILE A 35 -17.54 -3.27 5.49
CA ILE A 35 -18.15 -4.00 4.37
C ILE A 35 -17.58 -3.49 3.04
N ILE A 36 -17.41 -2.18 2.90
CA ILE A 36 -16.82 -1.57 1.69
C ILE A 36 -15.38 -2.04 1.48
N ILE A 37 -14.57 -2.08 2.54
CA ILE A 37 -13.20 -2.59 2.47
C ILE A 37 -13.20 -4.08 2.13
N ALA A 38 -14.05 -4.88 2.80
CA ALA A 38 -14.12 -6.32 2.57
C ALA A 38 -14.62 -6.68 1.15
N MET A 39 -15.52 -5.88 0.55
CA MET A 39 -15.91 -6.02 -0.86
C MET A 39 -14.72 -5.81 -1.82
N GLY A 40 -13.81 -4.88 -1.51
CA GLY A 40 -12.57 -4.71 -2.28
C GLY A 40 -11.61 -5.89 -2.10
N ALA A 41 -11.43 -6.33 -0.85
CA ALA A 41 -10.57 -7.46 -0.49
C ALA A 41 -11.06 -8.81 -1.03
N SER A 42 -12.35 -8.94 -1.36
CA SER A 42 -12.90 -10.18 -1.92
C SER A 42 -12.52 -10.41 -3.38
N HIS A 43 -12.07 -9.36 -4.09
CA HIS A 43 -11.78 -9.42 -5.52
C HIS A 43 -12.97 -9.90 -6.38
N ASP A 44 -14.19 -9.78 -5.86
CA ASP A 44 -15.40 -10.23 -6.54
C ASP A 44 -16.09 -9.04 -7.21
N THR A 45 -15.95 -8.98 -8.53
CA THR A 45 -16.50 -7.90 -9.37
C THR A 45 -18.01 -7.73 -9.25
N LYS A 46 -18.75 -8.71 -8.71
CA LYS A 46 -20.19 -8.53 -8.46
C LYS A 46 -20.50 -7.37 -7.52
N TYR A 47 -19.57 -6.97 -6.64
CA TYR A 47 -19.77 -5.87 -5.68
C TYR A 47 -19.58 -4.47 -6.26
N ILE A 48 -19.10 -4.34 -7.50
CA ILE A 48 -18.87 -3.05 -8.17
C ILE A 48 -20.06 -2.09 -8.09
N PRO A 49 -21.33 -2.51 -8.35
CA PRO A 49 -22.47 -1.60 -8.25
C PRO A 49 -22.62 -0.96 -6.87
N ARG A 50 -22.37 -1.72 -5.79
CA ARG A 50 -22.45 -1.23 -4.41
C ARG A 50 -21.30 -0.28 -4.09
N LEU A 51 -20.09 -0.59 -4.55
CA LEU A 51 -18.94 0.28 -4.38
C LEU A 51 -19.12 1.61 -5.14
N LEU A 52 -19.68 1.58 -6.35
CA LEU A 52 -20.01 2.80 -7.11
C LEU A 52 -21.06 3.66 -6.40
N GLU A 53 -22.08 3.05 -5.80
CA GLU A 53 -23.05 3.76 -4.95
C GLU A 53 -22.36 4.41 -3.73
N ALA A 54 -21.45 3.69 -3.07
CA ALA A 54 -20.71 4.17 -1.90
C ALA A 54 -19.81 5.38 -2.19
N LEU A 55 -19.45 5.65 -3.46
CA LEU A 55 -18.77 6.89 -3.86
C LEU A 55 -19.60 8.16 -3.55
N SER A 56 -20.91 8.04 -3.31
CA SER A 56 -21.79 9.15 -2.92
C SER A 56 -22.13 9.16 -1.42
N HIS A 57 -21.48 8.31 -0.62
CA HIS A 57 -21.72 8.23 0.81
C HIS A 57 -21.40 9.56 1.52
N GLN A 58 -22.14 9.92 2.57
CA GLN A 58 -21.96 11.19 3.31
C GLN A 58 -20.59 11.30 4.02
N THR A 59 -20.10 10.19 4.58
CA THR A 59 -18.80 10.08 5.23
C THR A 59 -17.67 9.97 4.22
N GLN A 60 -16.72 10.92 4.25
CA GLN A 60 -15.53 10.94 3.37
C GLN A 60 -14.73 9.64 3.40
N ARG A 61 -14.50 9.07 4.60
CA ARG A 61 -13.78 7.80 4.75
C ARG A 61 -14.39 6.69 3.89
N ILE A 62 -15.71 6.52 3.90
CA ILE A 62 -16.38 5.48 3.09
C ILE A 62 -16.20 5.74 1.60
N ARG A 63 -16.25 7.00 1.15
CA ARG A 63 -15.99 7.35 -0.25
C ARG A 63 -14.56 6.98 -0.67
N ILE A 64 -13.57 7.27 0.16
CA ILE A 64 -12.16 6.94 -0.10
C ILE A 64 -11.96 5.43 -0.14
N GLU A 65 -12.49 4.68 0.84
CA GLU A 65 -12.39 3.22 0.84
C GLU A 65 -13.11 2.62 -0.37
N ALA A 66 -14.22 3.20 -0.83
CA ALA A 66 -14.85 2.77 -2.07
C ALA A 66 -13.95 2.98 -3.31
N MET A 67 -13.21 4.09 -3.39
CA MET A 67 -12.24 4.32 -4.46
C MET A 67 -11.13 3.27 -4.45
N TYR A 68 -10.56 2.97 -3.28
CA TYR A 68 -9.52 1.94 -3.14
C TYR A 68 -10.07 0.53 -3.39
N SER A 69 -11.26 0.21 -2.91
CA SER A 69 -11.89 -1.09 -3.19
C SER A 69 -12.14 -1.28 -4.68
N LEU A 70 -12.61 -0.26 -5.40
CA LEU A 70 -12.75 -0.31 -6.86
C LEU A 70 -11.39 -0.52 -7.56
N LEU A 71 -10.34 0.14 -7.06
CA LEU A 71 -8.96 -0.10 -7.52
C LEU A 71 -8.54 -1.55 -7.27
N SER A 72 -8.82 -2.13 -6.10
CA SER A 72 -8.49 -3.52 -5.74
C SER A 72 -9.21 -4.56 -6.61
N LEU A 73 -10.40 -4.24 -7.13
CA LEU A 73 -11.10 -5.06 -8.11
C LEU A 73 -10.50 -4.95 -9.52
N ASN A 74 -9.64 -3.95 -9.76
CA ASN A 74 -8.94 -3.67 -11.02
C ASN A 74 -9.88 -3.63 -12.24
N ASP A 75 -11.11 -3.11 -12.05
CA ASP A 75 -12.09 -2.99 -13.13
C ASP A 75 -11.95 -1.66 -13.89
N ILE A 76 -11.43 -1.76 -15.10
CA ILE A 76 -11.27 -0.63 -16.02
C ILE A 76 -12.64 -0.06 -16.44
N GLY A 77 -13.72 -0.83 -16.35
CA GLY A 77 -15.09 -0.36 -16.64
C GLY A 77 -15.54 0.81 -15.76
N CYS A 78 -14.96 0.97 -14.57
CA CYS A 78 -15.29 2.05 -13.63
C CYS A 78 -14.61 3.39 -13.96
N VAL A 79 -13.63 3.43 -14.88
CA VAL A 79 -12.81 4.61 -15.16
C VAL A 79 -13.64 5.83 -15.57
N SER A 80 -14.65 5.66 -16.44
CA SER A 80 -15.49 6.78 -16.88
C SER A 80 -16.23 7.44 -15.72
N ILE A 81 -16.83 6.62 -14.85
CA ILE A 81 -17.59 7.08 -13.67
C ILE A 81 -16.65 7.77 -12.67
N LEU A 82 -15.47 7.20 -12.42
CA LEU A 82 -14.46 7.79 -11.55
C LEU A 82 -13.93 9.11 -12.12
N SER A 83 -13.73 9.21 -13.44
CA SER A 83 -13.32 10.45 -14.10
C SER A 83 -14.38 11.55 -14.01
N GLU A 84 -15.66 11.21 -14.19
CA GLU A 84 -16.76 12.16 -14.00
C GLU A 84 -16.82 12.65 -12.55
N LYS A 85 -16.65 11.75 -11.58
CA LYS A 85 -16.59 12.10 -10.16
C LYS A 85 -15.39 13.00 -9.84
N GLU A 86 -14.22 12.72 -10.39
CA GLU A 86 -13.02 13.54 -10.19
C GLU A 86 -13.22 14.97 -10.69
N LYS A 87 -13.83 15.13 -11.87
CA LYS A 87 -14.15 16.44 -12.45
C LYS A 87 -15.19 17.21 -11.65
N ALA A 88 -16.08 16.51 -10.96
CA ALA A 88 -17.10 17.13 -10.10
C ALA A 88 -16.50 17.66 -8.77
N ILE A 89 -15.32 17.19 -8.37
CA ILE A 89 -14.61 17.72 -7.20
C ILE A 89 -13.82 18.96 -7.60
N LEU A 90 -14.06 20.07 -6.89
CA LEU A 90 -13.42 21.36 -7.15
C LEU A 90 -11.91 21.30 -6.90
N GLU A 91 -11.14 22.11 -7.62
CA GLU A 91 -9.69 22.23 -7.46
C GLU A 91 -9.26 22.63 -6.04
N ASP A 92 -10.10 23.38 -5.33
CA ASP A 92 -9.82 23.78 -3.94
C ASP A 92 -9.70 22.58 -2.98
N ASP A 93 -10.22 21.40 -3.35
CA ASP A 93 -10.07 20.16 -2.60
C ASP A 93 -8.61 19.74 -2.44
N PHE A 94 -7.71 20.15 -3.35
CA PHE A 94 -6.27 19.90 -3.18
C PHE A 94 -5.66 20.55 -1.93
N ASN A 95 -6.35 21.54 -1.36
CA ASN A 95 -5.93 22.20 -0.11
C ASN A 95 -6.54 21.55 1.14
N ALA A 96 -7.41 20.54 1.00
CA ALA A 96 -8.00 19.83 2.13
C ALA A 96 -6.94 18.97 2.85
N PRO A 97 -7.11 18.69 4.15
CA PRO A 97 -6.23 17.77 4.87
C PRO A 97 -6.18 16.37 4.24
N ILE A 98 -7.30 15.92 3.68
CA ILE A 98 -7.42 14.71 2.88
C ILE A 98 -8.15 15.10 1.59
N SER A 99 -7.42 15.16 0.49
CA SER A 99 -7.97 15.50 -0.83
C SER A 99 -8.51 14.25 -1.53
N GLU A 100 -9.83 14.17 -1.67
CA GLU A 100 -10.47 13.12 -2.46
C GLU A 100 -10.12 13.25 -3.94
N LYS A 101 -9.92 14.47 -4.44
CA LYS A 101 -9.51 14.72 -5.83
C LYS A 101 -8.13 14.12 -6.10
N ALA A 102 -7.16 14.33 -5.22
CA ALA A 102 -5.82 13.77 -5.39
C ALA A 102 -5.80 12.24 -5.33
N ILE A 103 -6.57 11.65 -4.41
CA ILE A 103 -6.73 10.19 -4.30
C ILE A 103 -7.38 9.64 -5.56
N LEU A 104 -8.43 10.29 -6.05
CA LEU A 104 -9.14 9.82 -7.24
C LEU A 104 -8.28 9.93 -8.50
N GLN A 105 -7.48 10.99 -8.63
CA GLN A 105 -6.48 11.10 -9.69
C GLN A 105 -5.42 10.00 -9.62
N SER A 106 -4.93 9.65 -8.43
CA SER A 106 -3.96 8.55 -8.30
C SER A 106 -4.58 7.18 -8.62
N VAL A 107 -5.82 6.94 -8.19
CA VAL A 107 -6.58 5.72 -8.53
C VAL A 107 -6.80 5.61 -10.04
N LEU A 108 -7.23 6.70 -10.68
CA LEU A 108 -7.45 6.75 -12.13
C LEU A 108 -6.16 6.46 -12.91
N ILE A 109 -5.04 7.09 -12.53
CA ILE A 109 -3.74 6.82 -13.17
C ILE A 109 -3.39 5.32 -13.11
N ARG A 110 -3.57 4.69 -11.94
CA ARG A 110 -3.23 3.27 -11.77
C ARG A 110 -4.18 2.34 -12.52
N LEU A 111 -5.48 2.65 -12.58
CA LEU A 111 -6.47 1.87 -13.35
C LEU A 111 -6.25 2.00 -14.86
N GLU A 112 -6.05 3.22 -15.36
CA GLU A 112 -5.95 3.48 -16.79
C GLU A 112 -4.60 3.08 -17.39
N LYS A 113 -3.51 3.32 -16.66
CA LYS A 113 -2.15 3.21 -17.20
C LYS A 113 -1.32 2.09 -16.58
N GLY A 114 -1.87 1.39 -15.59
CA GLY A 114 -1.20 0.30 -14.91
C GLY A 114 0.04 0.74 -14.10
N PRO A 115 0.88 -0.22 -13.66
CA PRO A 115 2.09 0.07 -12.88
C PRO A 115 3.10 0.94 -13.63
N ASN A 116 3.31 0.68 -14.93
CA ASN A 116 4.29 1.42 -15.71
C ASN A 116 3.91 2.90 -15.87
N GLY A 117 2.62 3.19 -16.13
CA GLY A 117 2.14 4.55 -16.20
C GLY A 117 2.08 5.24 -14.83
N THR A 118 1.90 4.46 -13.76
CA THR A 118 2.03 4.95 -12.38
C THR A 118 3.45 5.42 -12.10
N GLU A 119 4.45 4.62 -12.48
CA GLU A 119 5.86 4.98 -12.35
C GLU A 119 6.22 6.20 -13.19
N GLU A 120 5.77 6.25 -14.45
CA GLU A 120 5.97 7.41 -15.31
C GLU A 120 5.34 8.68 -14.71
N ALA A 121 4.11 8.60 -14.22
CA ALA A 121 3.42 9.73 -13.58
C ALA A 121 4.15 10.21 -12.32
N PHE A 122 4.68 9.29 -11.51
CA PHE A 122 5.41 9.64 -10.30
C PHE A 122 6.72 10.38 -10.61
N PHE A 123 7.56 9.82 -11.49
CA PHE A 123 8.90 10.36 -11.74
C PHE A 123 8.98 11.44 -12.81
N LYS A 124 8.12 11.36 -13.83
CA LYS A 124 8.18 12.25 -15.02
C LYS A 124 6.92 13.08 -15.21
N GLY A 125 5.82 12.71 -14.56
CA GLY A 125 4.56 13.43 -14.67
C GLY A 125 4.63 14.83 -14.05
N ASP A 126 4.09 15.79 -14.79
CA ASP A 126 3.77 17.14 -14.31
C ASP A 126 2.42 17.10 -13.57
N ILE A 127 2.43 16.43 -12.41
CA ILE A 127 1.28 16.27 -11.53
C ILE A 127 1.64 16.73 -10.12
N LEU A 128 0.62 17.13 -9.36
CA LEU A 128 0.81 17.65 -8.02
C LEU A 128 1.52 16.63 -7.10
N PRO A 129 2.42 17.07 -6.22
CA PRO A 129 3.07 16.20 -5.24
C PRO A 129 2.11 15.33 -4.43
N LEU A 130 0.94 15.87 -4.07
CA LEU A 130 -0.08 15.12 -3.34
C LEU A 130 -0.63 13.92 -4.13
N VAL A 131 -0.78 14.07 -5.45
CA VAL A 131 -1.17 12.97 -6.35
C VAL A 131 -0.05 11.93 -6.43
N LYS A 132 1.22 12.37 -6.50
CA LYS A 132 2.39 11.47 -6.48
C LYS A 132 2.45 10.66 -5.18
N THR A 133 2.13 11.27 -4.04
CA THR A 133 1.96 10.55 -2.78
C THR A 133 0.82 9.54 -2.89
N GLY A 134 -0.34 9.94 -3.39
CA GLY A 134 -1.48 9.04 -3.65
C GLY A 134 -1.15 7.81 -4.49
N LEU A 135 -0.26 7.95 -5.49
CA LEU A 135 0.19 6.82 -6.33
C LEU A 135 0.86 5.71 -5.52
N LEU A 136 1.59 6.04 -4.45
CA LEU A 136 2.17 5.04 -3.56
C LEU A 136 1.11 4.48 -2.58
N TYR A 137 0.19 5.33 -2.10
CA TYR A 137 -0.88 4.92 -1.19
C TYR A 137 -1.85 3.90 -1.79
N ASN A 138 -2.07 3.95 -3.10
CA ASN A 138 -2.83 2.93 -3.84
C ASN A 138 -2.43 1.49 -3.47
N TYR A 139 -1.15 1.27 -3.15
CA TYR A 139 -0.58 -0.03 -2.84
C TYR A 139 -0.68 -0.45 -1.38
N SER A 140 -1.13 0.44 -0.49
CA SER A 140 -1.46 0.12 0.90
C SER A 140 -2.89 -0.40 1.08
N SER A 141 -3.61 -0.58 -0.03
CA SER A 141 -4.95 -1.18 -0.08
C SER A 141 -4.89 -2.69 -0.35
N ASN A 142 -6.05 -3.33 -0.50
CA ASN A 142 -6.14 -4.74 -0.89
C ASN A 142 -5.83 -4.97 -2.39
N LEU A 143 -4.98 -4.16 -3.03
CA LEU A 143 -4.67 -4.31 -4.45
C LEU A 143 -3.82 -5.56 -4.68
N VAL A 144 -4.22 -6.43 -5.62
CA VAL A 144 -3.37 -7.56 -6.05
C VAL A 144 -2.15 -7.02 -6.80
N LEU A 145 -0.97 -7.23 -6.24
CA LEU A 145 0.26 -6.68 -6.76
C LEU A 145 0.83 -7.54 -7.90
N THR A 146 1.35 -6.88 -8.92
CA THR A 146 2.20 -7.50 -9.95
C THR A 146 3.69 -7.22 -9.68
N MET A 147 4.58 -7.89 -10.40
CA MET A 147 6.02 -7.59 -10.31
C MET A 147 6.34 -6.13 -10.60
N ASN A 148 5.68 -5.52 -11.60
CA ASN A 148 5.92 -4.11 -11.95
C ASN A 148 5.41 -3.16 -10.86
N ASP A 149 4.35 -3.54 -10.13
CA ASP A 149 3.90 -2.78 -8.95
C ASP A 149 4.96 -2.80 -7.84
N VAL A 150 5.53 -3.97 -7.54
CA VAL A 150 6.62 -4.10 -6.55
C VAL A 150 7.84 -3.28 -6.97
N GLN A 151 8.21 -3.30 -8.24
CA GLN A 151 9.31 -2.49 -8.77
C GLN A 151 9.06 -0.99 -8.61
N PHE A 152 7.85 -0.53 -8.93
CA PHE A 152 7.45 0.86 -8.71
C PHE A 152 7.55 1.23 -7.22
N ILE A 153 7.01 0.41 -6.32
CA ILE A 153 7.04 0.66 -4.87
C ILE A 153 8.49 0.82 -4.38
N ILE A 154 9.39 -0.07 -4.80
CA ILE A 154 10.82 0.00 -4.44
C ILE A 154 11.45 1.30 -4.96
N ASN A 155 11.21 1.67 -6.22
CA ASN A 155 11.75 2.89 -6.81
C ASN A 155 11.21 4.14 -6.10
N ALA A 156 9.90 4.19 -5.80
CA ALA A 156 9.27 5.30 -5.10
C ALA A 156 9.82 5.44 -3.67
N LEU A 157 9.92 4.34 -2.91
CA LEU A 157 10.53 4.33 -1.58
C LEU A 157 11.98 4.81 -1.61
N LYS A 158 12.77 4.37 -2.59
CA LYS A 158 14.14 4.85 -2.78
C LYS A 158 14.18 6.36 -2.98
N ALA A 159 13.26 6.91 -3.78
CA ALA A 159 13.17 8.36 -3.98
C ALA A 159 12.83 9.11 -2.70
N TYR A 160 11.89 8.60 -1.88
CA TYR A 160 11.56 9.17 -0.58
C TYR A 160 12.77 9.15 0.36
N VAL A 161 13.38 7.98 0.54
CA VAL A 161 14.54 7.76 1.42
C VAL A 161 15.70 8.72 1.09
N HIS A 162 15.96 8.97 -0.18
CA HIS A 162 17.00 9.91 -0.62
C HIS A 162 16.53 11.35 -0.79
N LYS A 163 15.23 11.60 -0.62
CA LYS A 163 14.59 12.90 -0.90
C LYS A 163 14.97 13.45 -2.27
N SER A 164 14.90 12.59 -3.29
CA SER A 164 15.39 12.87 -4.64
C SER A 164 14.67 14.04 -5.32
N GLU A 165 13.48 14.39 -4.85
CA GLU A 165 12.66 15.48 -5.38
C GLU A 165 12.59 16.67 -4.41
N PHE A 166 12.58 17.89 -4.95
CA PHE A 166 12.55 19.12 -4.14
C PHE A 166 11.33 19.22 -3.21
N TRP A 167 10.18 18.72 -3.63
CA TRP A 167 8.96 18.72 -2.81
C TRP A 167 9.05 17.74 -1.64
N MET A 168 9.77 16.61 -1.78
CA MET A 168 9.99 15.64 -0.70
C MET A 168 10.82 16.25 0.44
N ALA A 169 11.79 17.11 0.10
CA ALA A 169 12.60 17.82 1.08
C ALA A 169 11.79 18.81 1.94
N LYS A 170 10.61 19.23 1.46
CA LYS A 170 9.72 20.19 2.12
C LYS A 170 8.56 19.55 2.89
N MET A 171 8.39 18.23 2.81
CA MET A 171 7.32 17.53 3.51
C MET A 171 7.47 17.67 5.03
N LYS A 172 6.34 17.69 5.75
CA LYS A 172 6.38 17.58 7.20
C LYS A 172 6.89 16.19 7.58
N LYS A 173 7.53 16.09 8.75
CA LYS A 173 8.11 14.83 9.23
C LYS A 173 7.07 13.71 9.26
N ASP A 174 5.92 13.98 9.88
CA ASP A 174 4.89 12.96 10.07
C ASP A 174 4.28 12.50 8.75
N GLU A 175 4.02 13.44 7.82
CA GLU A 175 3.57 13.12 6.45
C GLU A 175 4.60 12.23 5.73
N TYR A 176 5.88 12.60 5.80
CA TYR A 176 6.97 11.86 5.17
C TYR A 176 7.16 10.44 5.75
N GLU A 177 7.06 10.30 7.07
CA GLU A 177 7.16 9.00 7.73
C GLU A 177 5.97 8.10 7.39
N ASP A 178 4.75 8.66 7.35
CA ASP A 178 3.54 7.93 6.95
C ASP A 178 3.66 7.37 5.53
N VAL A 179 4.15 8.16 4.56
CA VAL A 179 4.34 7.65 3.19
C VAL A 179 5.36 6.50 3.12
N ILE A 180 6.45 6.58 3.87
CA ILE A 180 7.43 5.49 3.93
C ILE A 180 6.78 4.24 4.53
N ILE A 181 6.04 4.38 5.63
CA ILE A 181 5.35 3.26 6.27
C ILE A 181 4.38 2.61 5.27
N LYS A 182 3.57 3.40 4.54
CA LYS A 182 2.65 2.86 3.53
C LYS A 182 3.34 2.10 2.40
N GLY A 183 4.48 2.60 1.90
CA GLY A 183 5.24 1.86 0.91
C GLY A 183 5.83 0.56 1.48
N LEU A 184 6.27 0.55 2.73
CA LEU A 184 6.79 -0.66 3.39
C LEU A 184 5.69 -1.68 3.67
N GLU A 185 4.50 -1.24 4.10
CA GLU A 185 3.31 -2.08 4.26
C GLU A 185 2.94 -2.75 2.94
N ALA A 186 2.97 -2.01 1.82
CA ALA A 186 2.73 -2.58 0.50
C ALA A 186 3.73 -3.69 0.12
N LEU A 187 5.03 -3.50 0.46
CA LEU A 187 6.03 -4.56 0.27
C LEU A 187 5.81 -5.76 1.18
N TRP A 188 5.33 -5.55 2.41
CA TRP A 188 4.96 -6.64 3.29
C TRP A 188 3.77 -7.42 2.71
N THR A 189 2.70 -6.77 2.27
CA THR A 189 1.56 -7.42 1.59
C THR A 189 2.04 -8.25 0.39
N ALA A 190 2.98 -7.73 -0.40
CA ALA A 190 3.59 -8.48 -1.51
C ALA A 190 4.27 -9.80 -1.07
N THR A 191 4.65 -9.95 0.20
CA THR A 191 5.20 -11.22 0.72
C THR A 191 4.15 -12.23 1.17
N GLU A 192 2.95 -11.78 1.53
CA GLU A 192 1.89 -12.65 2.06
C GLU A 192 1.15 -13.36 0.93
N ASP A 193 0.91 -12.63 -0.17
CA ASP A 193 0.08 -13.13 -1.28
C ASP A 193 0.89 -13.69 -2.46
N SER A 194 2.20 -13.51 -2.49
CA SER A 194 2.97 -13.81 -3.69
C SER A 194 4.44 -14.13 -3.45
N SER A 195 5.01 -14.98 -4.29
CA SER A 195 6.46 -15.18 -4.33
C SER A 195 7.20 -14.00 -4.97
N LEU A 196 6.57 -12.82 -5.14
CA LEU A 196 7.13 -11.70 -5.91
C LEU A 196 8.47 -11.23 -5.36
N LEU A 197 8.60 -11.05 -4.03
CA LEU A 197 9.87 -10.63 -3.44
C LEU A 197 10.97 -11.69 -3.63
N ARG A 198 10.63 -12.98 -3.61
CA ARG A 198 11.58 -14.08 -3.89
C ARG A 198 12.03 -14.09 -5.35
N SER A 199 11.18 -13.62 -6.26
CA SER A 199 11.43 -13.58 -7.70
C SER A 199 12.03 -12.26 -8.19
N LEU A 200 12.39 -11.34 -7.29
CA LEU A 200 13.05 -10.09 -7.67
C LEU A 200 14.42 -10.36 -8.31
N GLY A 201 14.71 -9.64 -9.39
CA GLY A 201 16.04 -9.64 -9.99
C GLY A 201 17.09 -8.96 -9.10
N PRO A 202 18.39 -9.22 -9.32
CA PRO A 202 19.47 -8.64 -8.52
C PRO A 202 19.40 -7.12 -8.38
N GLU A 203 19.12 -6.40 -9.47
CA GLU A 203 19.00 -4.93 -9.47
C GLU A 203 17.98 -4.43 -8.43
N TYR A 204 16.79 -5.05 -8.36
CA TYR A 204 15.75 -4.63 -7.44
C TYR A 204 15.97 -5.13 -6.02
N ASN A 205 16.60 -6.28 -5.85
CA ASN A 205 17.06 -6.72 -4.53
C ASN A 205 18.08 -5.75 -3.94
N GLU A 206 19.05 -5.29 -4.73
CA GLU A 206 20.04 -4.28 -4.29
C GLU A 206 19.37 -2.95 -3.90
N LYS A 207 18.42 -2.46 -4.71
CA LYS A 207 17.63 -1.26 -4.37
C LYS A 207 16.84 -1.45 -3.09
N LEU A 208 16.24 -2.63 -2.87
CA LEU A 208 15.47 -2.92 -1.67
C LEU A 208 16.38 -3.01 -0.43
N VAL A 209 17.57 -3.62 -0.55
CA VAL A 209 18.59 -3.62 0.51
C VAL A 209 18.99 -2.20 0.87
N GLU A 210 19.21 -1.34 -0.13
CA GLU A 210 19.55 0.07 0.05
C GLU A 210 18.44 0.81 0.82
N VAL A 211 17.19 0.69 0.36
CA VAL A 211 16.00 1.26 1.02
C VAL A 211 15.89 0.80 2.47
N GLY A 212 15.88 -0.51 2.70
CA GLY A 212 15.72 -1.09 4.03
C GLY A 212 16.85 -0.67 4.97
N THR A 213 18.10 -0.74 4.51
CA THR A 213 19.29 -0.33 5.28
C THR A 213 19.18 1.13 5.71
N HIS A 214 18.75 2.00 4.80
CA HIS A 214 18.64 3.42 5.08
C HIS A 214 17.52 3.69 6.11
N VAL A 215 16.33 3.12 5.92
CA VAL A 215 15.20 3.27 6.85
C VAL A 215 15.57 2.74 8.25
N LEU A 216 16.25 1.60 8.34
CA LEU A 216 16.69 1.04 9.63
C LEU A 216 17.65 1.97 10.39
N LYS A 217 18.46 2.78 9.67
CA LYS A 217 19.36 3.79 10.24
C LYS A 217 18.66 5.12 10.56
N MET A 218 17.52 5.40 9.94
CA MET A 218 16.77 6.63 10.17
C MET A 218 16.20 6.72 11.59
N LYS A 219 16.00 7.96 12.05
CA LYS A 219 15.16 8.28 13.21
C LYS A 219 13.70 8.35 12.77
N ILE A 220 13.13 7.18 12.52
CA ILE A 220 11.74 6.94 12.14
C ILE A 220 11.04 6.09 13.21
N ASP A 221 9.71 6.05 13.17
CA ASP A 221 8.89 5.17 13.99
C ASP A 221 9.41 3.71 13.99
N SER A 222 9.36 3.04 15.14
CA SER A 222 9.84 1.67 15.28
C SER A 222 9.06 0.68 14.42
N TYR A 223 7.78 0.96 14.18
CA TYR A 223 6.92 0.14 13.34
C TYR A 223 7.47 0.00 11.91
N ALA A 224 8.04 1.06 11.33
CA ALA A 224 8.68 0.98 10.01
C ALA A 224 9.85 -0.03 10.01
N LYS A 225 10.58 -0.13 11.12
CA LYS A 225 11.70 -1.07 11.29
C LYS A 225 11.21 -2.49 11.53
N GLU A 226 10.09 -2.64 12.23
CA GLU A 226 9.40 -3.92 12.41
C GLU A 226 8.95 -4.47 11.06
N ILE A 227 8.30 -3.66 10.22
CA ILE A 227 7.87 -4.08 8.88
C ILE A 227 9.06 -4.58 8.05
N ILE A 228 10.19 -3.86 8.04
CA ILE A 228 11.41 -4.29 7.34
C ILE A 228 11.91 -5.63 7.88
N ALA A 229 11.92 -5.80 9.20
CA ALA A 229 12.30 -7.07 9.81
C ALA A 229 11.35 -8.20 9.37
N ILE A 230 10.04 -7.94 9.29
CA ILE A 230 9.03 -8.93 8.91
C ILE A 230 9.20 -9.38 7.45
N PHE A 231 9.26 -8.47 6.48
CA PHE A 231 9.31 -8.87 5.07
C PHE A 231 10.69 -9.36 4.62
N ALA A 232 11.77 -9.06 5.36
CA ALA A 232 13.13 -9.51 5.04
C ALA A 232 13.23 -11.03 4.88
N LYS A 233 12.43 -11.81 5.63
CA LYS A 233 12.40 -13.28 5.55
C LYS A 233 11.94 -13.82 4.19
N ALA A 234 11.30 -12.97 3.37
CA ALA A 234 10.84 -13.32 2.04
C ALA A 234 11.89 -13.05 0.95
N LEU A 235 13.02 -12.43 1.29
CA LEU A 235 14.15 -12.24 0.37
C LEU A 235 15.07 -13.48 0.37
N SER A 236 15.98 -13.55 -0.61
CA SER A 236 17.09 -14.49 -0.52
C SER A 236 17.94 -14.17 0.73
N PRO A 237 18.52 -15.17 1.41
CA PRO A 237 19.29 -14.95 2.63
C PRO A 237 20.41 -13.91 2.49
N GLU A 238 21.11 -13.90 1.36
CA GLU A 238 22.16 -12.92 1.06
C GLU A 238 21.65 -11.48 1.18
N TYR A 239 20.57 -11.13 0.47
CA TYR A 239 20.02 -9.77 0.51
C TYR A 239 19.34 -9.47 1.84
N ALA A 240 18.67 -10.46 2.45
CA ALA A 240 18.03 -10.30 3.74
C ALA A 240 19.03 -9.91 4.84
N TYR A 241 20.17 -10.61 4.93
CA TYR A 241 21.20 -10.31 5.92
C TYR A 241 21.86 -8.95 5.68
N LEU A 242 22.13 -8.59 4.42
CA LEU A 242 22.67 -7.28 4.08
C LEU A 242 21.71 -6.15 4.51
N MET A 243 20.40 -6.33 4.24
CA MET A 243 19.39 -5.35 4.63
C MET A 243 19.27 -5.21 6.15
N LEU A 244 19.32 -6.32 6.89
CA LEU A 244 19.10 -6.34 8.35
C LEU A 244 20.33 -5.98 9.19
N GLU A 245 21.54 -5.95 8.60
CA GLU A 245 22.80 -5.62 9.29
C GLU A 245 22.69 -4.45 10.29
N PRO A 246 22.02 -3.32 9.96
CA PRO A 246 22.01 -2.16 10.84
C PRO A 246 21.42 -2.42 12.22
N ILE A 247 20.50 -3.38 12.34
CA ILE A 247 19.80 -3.72 13.58
C ILE A 247 20.24 -5.06 14.20
N MET A 248 21.15 -5.80 13.55
CA MET A 248 21.73 -7.03 14.07
C MET A 248 22.70 -6.79 15.25
N ASN A 249 23.24 -7.88 15.82
CA ASN A 249 24.26 -7.85 16.88
C ASN A 249 23.82 -7.10 18.15
N GLY A 250 22.56 -7.28 18.54
CA GLY A 250 22.00 -6.68 19.76
C GLY A 250 21.62 -5.21 19.65
N ARG A 251 21.64 -4.62 18.44
CA ARG A 251 21.25 -3.22 18.20
C ARG A 251 19.73 -3.03 18.22
N ALA A 252 18.95 -4.03 17.81
CA ALA A 252 17.48 -4.03 17.90
C ALA A 252 16.98 -4.12 19.35
N LYS A 253 15.84 -3.48 19.63
CA LYS A 253 15.14 -3.50 20.93
C LYS A 253 13.64 -3.67 20.73
N GLY A 254 12.93 -4.08 21.79
CA GLY A 254 11.47 -4.18 21.78
C GLY A 254 10.94 -5.13 20.70
N ASP A 255 9.84 -4.74 20.06
CA ASP A 255 9.19 -5.54 19.01
C ASP A 255 10.06 -5.69 17.76
N VAL A 256 10.89 -4.69 17.42
CA VAL A 256 11.90 -4.80 16.35
C VAL A 256 12.83 -5.99 16.58
N LYS A 257 13.27 -6.20 17.83
CA LYS A 257 14.15 -7.34 18.17
C LYS A 257 13.40 -8.67 17.98
N LYS A 258 12.15 -8.73 18.42
CA LYS A 258 11.31 -9.93 18.33
C LYS A 258 11.08 -10.35 16.87
N GLU A 259 10.74 -9.40 16.00
CA GLU A 259 10.55 -9.69 14.57
C GLU A 259 11.87 -9.98 13.86
N LEU A 260 12.98 -9.31 14.23
CA LEU A 260 14.31 -9.65 13.72
C LEU A 260 14.71 -11.09 14.05
N GLU A 261 14.53 -11.52 15.30
CA GLU A 261 14.88 -12.88 15.74
C GLU A 261 14.07 -13.95 14.99
N LYS A 262 12.75 -13.74 14.83
CA LYS A 262 11.88 -14.61 14.02
C LYS A 262 12.35 -14.69 12.58
N SER A 263 12.64 -13.55 11.94
CA SER A 263 13.06 -13.52 10.54
C SER A 263 14.41 -14.20 10.34
N ILE A 264 15.39 -13.98 11.22
CA ILE A 264 16.68 -14.69 11.17
C ILE A 264 16.49 -16.20 11.32
N GLN A 265 15.58 -16.65 12.20
CA GLN A 265 15.30 -18.07 12.36
C GLN A 265 14.78 -18.69 11.06
N ILE A 266 13.84 -18.03 10.38
CA ILE A 266 13.28 -18.48 9.11
C ILE A 266 14.34 -18.48 8.01
N LEU A 267 15.16 -17.43 7.91
CA LEU A 267 16.25 -17.36 6.93
C LEU A 267 17.23 -18.53 7.08
N ARG A 268 17.61 -18.87 8.32
CA ARG A 268 18.48 -20.02 8.60
C ARG A 268 17.84 -21.37 8.25
N GLN A 269 16.52 -21.49 8.33
CA GLN A 269 15.81 -22.69 7.88
C GLN A 269 15.84 -22.80 6.36
N ASN A 270 15.59 -21.69 5.66
CA ASN A 270 15.67 -21.61 4.20
C ASN A 270 17.06 -21.96 3.67
N GLU A 271 18.14 -21.48 4.33
CA GLU A 271 19.53 -21.83 3.98
C GLU A 271 19.84 -23.33 4.12
N ARG A 272 19.09 -24.05 4.96
CA ARG A 272 19.28 -25.49 5.20
C ARG A 272 18.42 -26.37 4.30
N GLY A 273 17.59 -25.79 3.43
CA GLY A 273 16.67 -26.53 2.57
C GLY A 273 15.60 -27.31 3.34
N ILE A 274 15.23 -26.84 4.53
CA ILE A 274 14.17 -27.42 5.35
C ILE A 274 12.93 -26.56 5.13
N GLU A 275 12.08 -26.95 4.16
CA GLU A 275 10.72 -26.41 3.98
C GLU A 275 9.73 -27.07 4.94
#